data_AF-A0A376W871-F1
#
_entry.id   AF-A0A376W871-F1
#
_cell.length_a   1.000
_cell.length_b   1.000
_cell.length_c   1.000
_cell.angle_alpha   90.00
_cell.angle_beta   90.00
_cell.angle_gamma   90.00
#
_symmetry.space_group_name_H-M   'P 1'
#
loop_
_entity.id
_entity.type
_entity.pdbx_description
1 polymer ?
#
loop_
_entity_poly.entity_id
_entity_poly.type
_entity_poly.pdbx_seq_one_letter_code
_entity_poly.pdbx_strand_id
1 'polypeptide(L)'
;MVASESVALDTLGFDFLRDVAPGEAIYITEEGQLFTRQCADNPVSNPCLFEYVYFARPDSFIDKISVYSARVNMGTKLGEKNCPRMGRSGYRRGDPYSGNLV
;
A
#
# COMPACT_ATOMS: atom_id res chain seq x y z
N MET A 1 -7.70 -17.90 -3.43
CA MET A 1 -8.59 -16.74 -3.18
C MET A 1 -8.04 -15.54 -3.94
N VAL A 2 -8.90 -14.62 -4.36
CA VAL A 2 -8.52 -13.29 -4.85
C VAL A 2 -9.25 -12.24 -4.01
N ALA A 3 -8.62 -11.09 -3.77
CA ALA A 3 -9.19 -9.98 -3.02
C ALA A 3 -8.56 -8.66 -3.47
N SER A 4 -9.25 -7.54 -3.22
CA SER A 4 -8.72 -6.20 -3.53
C SER A 4 -7.54 -5.79 -2.65
N GLU A 5 -7.44 -6.35 -1.45
CA GLU A 5 -6.39 -6.03 -0.47
C GLU A 5 -5.85 -7.31 0.18
N SER A 6 -4.55 -7.31 0.52
CA SER A 6 -3.89 -8.48 1.11
C SER A 6 -4.46 -8.88 2.48
N VAL A 7 -4.95 -7.91 3.26
CA VAL A 7 -5.48 -8.15 4.61
C VAL A 7 -6.66 -9.14 4.63
N ALA A 8 -7.40 -9.27 3.52
CA ALA A 8 -8.46 -10.26 3.40
C ALA A 8 -7.92 -11.71 3.38
N LEU A 9 -6.76 -11.92 2.77
CA LEU A 9 -6.06 -13.21 2.75
C LEU A 9 -5.57 -13.54 4.17
N ASP A 10 -4.90 -12.59 4.82
CA ASP A 10 -4.35 -12.76 6.17
C ASP A 10 -5.44 -13.10 7.19
N THR A 11 -6.57 -12.39 7.14
CA THR A 11 -7.72 -12.60 8.05
C THR A 11 -8.30 -14.02 7.95
N LEU A 12 -8.22 -14.62 6.77
CA LEU A 12 -8.77 -15.95 6.49
C LEU A 12 -7.71 -17.06 6.49
N GLY A 13 -6.46 -16.73 6.82
CA GLY A 13 -5.35 -17.70 6.89
C GLY A 13 -4.88 -18.20 5.53
N PHE A 14 -5.06 -17.41 4.47
CA PHE A 14 -4.49 -17.70 3.15
C PHE A 14 -3.07 -17.14 3.04
N ASP A 15 -2.18 -17.88 2.38
CA ASP A 15 -0.86 -17.38 2.04
C ASP A 15 -0.93 -16.36 0.89
N PHE A 16 -0.18 -15.27 1.04
CA PHE A 16 0.01 -14.31 -0.04
C PHE A 16 0.96 -14.88 -1.10
N LEU A 17 0.50 -14.95 -2.36
CA LEU A 17 1.31 -15.35 -3.50
C LEU A 17 1.94 -14.15 -4.23
N ARG A 18 1.09 -13.26 -4.76
CA ARG A 18 1.46 -12.06 -5.51
C ARG A 18 0.23 -11.22 -5.86
N ASP A 19 0.48 -9.96 -6.23
CA ASP A 19 -0.49 -9.14 -6.93
C ASP A 19 -0.81 -9.72 -8.33
N VAL A 20 -2.04 -9.50 -8.80
CA VAL A 20 -2.43 -9.77 -10.19
C VAL A 20 -1.84 -8.68 -11.08
N ALA A 21 -1.11 -9.05 -12.12
CA ALA A 21 -0.41 -8.08 -12.95
C ALA A 21 -1.40 -7.26 -13.81
N PRO A 22 -1.04 -6.04 -14.23
CA PRO A 22 -1.87 -5.26 -15.14
C PRO A 22 -2.19 -6.04 -16.41
N GLY A 23 -3.48 -6.11 -16.76
CA GLY A 23 -3.97 -6.86 -17.92
C GLY A 23 -4.00 -8.39 -17.77
N GLU A 24 -3.57 -8.93 -16.62
CA GLU A 24 -3.58 -10.36 -16.37
C GLU A 24 -4.98 -10.87 -16.01
N ALA A 25 -5.32 -12.05 -16.53
CA ALA A 25 -6.47 -12.83 -16.08
C ALA A 25 -5.99 -14.06 -15.28
N ILE A 26 -6.71 -14.33 -14.20
CA ILE A 26 -6.56 -15.53 -13.36
C ILE A 26 -7.79 -16.41 -13.56
N TYR A 27 -7.57 -17.70 -13.80
CA TYR A 27 -8.64 -18.70 -13.92
C TYR A 27 -8.33 -19.89 -13.01
N ILE A 28 -9.30 -20.30 -12.20
CA ILE A 28 -9.19 -21.44 -11.29
C ILE A 28 -10.31 -22.40 -11.65
N THR A 29 -9.98 -23.64 -12.00
CA THR A 29 -10.99 -24.66 -12.33
C THR A 29 -11.68 -25.19 -11.08
N GLU A 30 -12.79 -25.90 -11.25
CA GLU A 30 -13.49 -26.55 -10.13
C GLU A 30 -12.65 -27.67 -9.49
N GLU A 31 -11.73 -28.27 -10.26
CA GLU A 31 -10.75 -29.24 -9.78
C GLU A 31 -9.56 -28.59 -9.06
N GLY A 32 -9.53 -27.26 -8.96
CA GLY A 32 -8.50 -26.50 -8.25
C GLY A 32 -7.23 -26.20 -9.06
N GLN A 33 -7.27 -26.34 -10.39
CA GLN A 33 -6.12 -26.00 -11.23
C GLN A 33 -6.04 -24.48 -11.49
N LEU A 34 -4.86 -23.89 -11.31
CA LEU A 34 -4.61 -22.46 -11.51
C LEU A 34 -4.01 -22.19 -12.90
N PHE A 35 -4.65 -21.31 -13.66
CA PHE A 35 -4.17 -20.79 -14.95
C PHE A 35 -4.05 -19.27 -14.90
N THR A 36 -3.04 -18.74 -15.58
CA THR A 36 -2.78 -17.30 -15.67
C THR A 36 -2.45 -16.92 -17.10
N ARG A 37 -2.91 -15.75 -17.56
CA ARG A 37 -2.66 -15.30 -18.94
C ARG A 37 -2.66 -13.77 -19.03
N GLN A 38 -1.71 -13.21 -19.79
CA GLN A 38 -1.76 -11.81 -20.19
C GLN A 38 -2.84 -11.62 -21.26
N CYS A 39 -3.76 -10.69 -21.01
CA CYS A 39 -4.94 -10.44 -21.85
C CYS A 39 -4.99 -9.01 -22.40
N ALA A 40 -3.98 -8.18 -22.14
CA ALA A 40 -3.84 -6.84 -22.68
C ALA A 40 -2.50 -6.66 -23.41
N ASP A 41 -2.52 -5.85 -24.46
CA ASP A 41 -1.32 -5.42 -25.16
C ASP A 41 -0.61 -4.30 -24.37
N ASN A 42 0.72 -4.39 -24.27
CA ASN A 42 1.56 -3.39 -23.59
C ASN A 42 1.09 -3.01 -22.17
N PRO A 43 0.95 -3.98 -21.25
CA PRO A 43 0.48 -3.71 -19.89
C PRO A 43 1.46 -2.80 -19.14
N VAL A 44 0.93 -1.81 -18.42
CA VAL A 44 1.70 -0.88 -17.58
C VAL A 44 1.10 -0.85 -16.18
N SER A 45 1.96 -0.83 -15.16
CA SER A 45 1.54 -0.64 -13.77
C SER A 45 1.41 0.85 -13.48
N ASN A 46 0.17 1.28 -13.23
CA ASN A 46 -0.17 2.64 -12.80
C ASN A 46 -1.11 2.53 -11.59
N PRO A 47 -0.60 2.13 -10.41
CA PRO A 47 -1.45 1.94 -9.24
C PRO A 47 -2.10 3.24 -8.80
N CYS A 48 -3.31 3.15 -8.27
CA CYS A 48 -4.05 4.30 -7.80
C CYS A 48 -3.35 4.90 -6.57
N LEU A 49 -2.81 6.12 -6.71
CA LEU A 49 -2.11 6.78 -5.61
C LEU A 49 -3.01 7.00 -4.38
N PHE A 50 -4.32 7.18 -4.58
CA PHE A 50 -5.28 7.41 -3.50
C PHE A 50 -5.44 6.20 -2.56
N GLU A 51 -5.12 4.99 -3.01
CA GLU A 51 -5.06 3.81 -2.14
C GLU A 51 -4.04 4.01 -1.02
N TYR A 52 -2.85 4.47 -1.37
CA TYR A 52 -1.79 4.75 -0.40
C TYR A 52 -2.09 5.96 0.48
N VAL A 53 -2.75 6.99 -0.07
CA VAL A 53 -3.08 8.21 0.68
C VAL A 53 -4.10 7.92 1.77
N TYR A 54 -5.20 7.24 1.47
CA TYR A 54 -6.25 7.03 2.48
C TYR A 54 -7.17 5.82 2.30
N PHE A 55 -7.42 5.32 1.08
CA PHE A 55 -8.47 4.30 0.88
C PHE A 55 -8.11 2.94 1.48
N ALA A 56 -6.93 2.42 1.13
CA ALA A 56 -6.50 1.10 1.58
C ALA A 56 -6.23 1.08 3.08
N ARG A 57 -6.36 -0.10 3.71
CA ARG A 57 -5.97 -0.25 5.10
C ARG A 57 -4.44 -0.18 5.26
N PRO A 58 -3.93 0.36 6.37
CA PRO A 58 -2.49 0.53 6.56
C PRO A 58 -1.72 -0.80 6.68
N ASP A 59 -2.40 -1.88 7.10
CA ASP A 59 -1.86 -3.24 7.20
C ASP A 59 -1.83 -3.99 5.86
N SER A 60 -2.35 -3.40 4.78
CA SER A 60 -2.31 -3.97 3.44
C SER A 60 -0.98 -3.72 2.72
N PHE A 61 -0.63 -4.66 1.82
CA PHE A 61 0.40 -4.52 0.81
C PHE A 61 -0.25 -4.44 -0.57
N ILE A 62 0.06 -3.40 -1.32
CA ILE A 62 -0.44 -3.18 -2.70
C ILE A 62 0.76 -2.97 -3.60
N ASP A 63 0.91 -3.81 -4.63
CA ASP A 63 2.05 -3.78 -5.55
C ASP A 63 3.40 -3.81 -4.81
N LYS A 64 3.50 -4.70 -3.81
CA LYS A 64 4.67 -4.88 -2.92
C LYS A 64 5.01 -3.67 -2.03
N ILE A 65 4.17 -2.64 -1.99
CA ILE A 65 4.34 -1.47 -1.15
C ILE A 65 3.44 -1.59 0.08
N SER A 66 4.03 -1.51 1.27
CA SER A 66 3.26 -1.36 2.51
C SER A 66 2.57 0.00 2.53
N VAL A 67 1.25 -0.01 2.70
CA VAL A 67 0.44 1.21 2.80
C VAL A 67 0.88 2.04 4.02
N TYR A 68 1.15 1.39 5.16
CA TYR A 68 1.68 2.05 6.35
C TYR A 68 3.00 2.78 6.08
N SER A 69 4.00 2.10 5.50
CA SER A 69 5.30 2.73 5.20
C SER A 69 5.17 3.87 4.20
N ALA A 70 4.29 3.75 3.20
CA ALA A 70 4.01 4.83 2.26
C ALA A 70 3.48 6.08 2.99
N ARG A 71 2.54 5.93 3.92
CA ARG A 71 1.98 7.04 4.71
C ARG A 71 3.01 7.69 5.63
N VAL A 72 3.85 6.91 6.29
CA VAL A 72 4.97 7.43 7.09
C VAL A 72 5.89 8.29 6.22
N ASN A 73 6.28 7.79 5.04
CA ASN A 73 7.12 8.51 4.11
C ASN A 73 6.47 9.82 3.61
N MET A 74 5.17 9.80 3.32
CA MET A 74 4.43 11.02 2.96
C MET A 74 4.49 12.07 4.08
N GLY A 75 4.28 11.64 5.33
CA GLY A 75 4.41 12.50 6.51
C GLY A 75 5.82 13.08 6.67
N THR A 76 6.85 12.24 6.53
CA THR A 76 8.26 12.68 6.57
C THR A 76 8.54 13.73 5.50
N LYS A 77 8.12 13.49 4.25
CA LYS A 77 8.31 14.44 3.13
C LYS A 77 7.53 15.74 3.32
N LEU A 78 6.34 15.68 3.90
CA LEU A 78 5.57 16.87 4.24
C LEU A 78 6.28 17.69 5.34
N GLY A 79 6.81 17.03 6.36
CA GLY A 79 7.62 17.64 7.40
C GLY A 79 8.88 18.31 6.84
N GLU A 80 9.65 17.62 6.00
CA GLU A 80 10.84 18.15 5.32
C GLU A 80 10.51 19.38 4.46
N LYS A 81 9.38 19.35 3.74
CA LYS A 81 8.96 20.47 2.87
C LYS A 81 8.56 21.72 3.66
N ASN A 82 7.92 21.53 4.82
CA ASN A 82 7.37 22.62 5.62
C ASN A 82 8.33 23.11 6.72
N CYS A 83 9.28 22.30 7.18
CA CYS A 83 10.26 22.68 8.20
C CYS A 83 11.10 23.93 7.84
N PRO A 84 11.52 24.17 6.59
CA PRO A 84 12.16 25.42 6.20
C PRO A 84 11.23 26.65 6.25
N ARG A 85 9.91 26.43 6.12
CA ARG A 85 8.88 27.49 6.10
C ARG A 85 8.29 27.77 7.48
N MET A 86 8.33 26.77 8.38
CA MET A 86 8.00 26.91 9.80
C MET A 86 9.19 27.55 10.52
N GLY A 87 9.42 28.84 10.27
CA GLY A 87 10.41 29.62 11.00
C GLY A 87 10.12 29.54 12.50
N ARG A 88 11.12 29.08 13.27
CA ARG A 88 11.26 29.29 14.73
C ARG A 88 9.98 29.12 15.57
N SER A 89 9.18 28.09 15.34
CA SER A 89 8.16 27.66 16.30
C SER A 89 8.17 26.13 16.46
N GLY A 90 8.93 25.67 17.45
CA GLY A 90 8.55 24.50 18.25
C GLY A 90 9.02 23.10 17.84
N TYR A 91 9.39 22.78 16.59
CA TYR A 91 9.82 21.41 16.28
C TYR A 91 11.32 21.21 16.54
N ARG A 92 11.68 20.83 17.77
CA ARG A 92 13.02 20.31 18.09
C ARG A 92 13.02 18.80 17.95
N ARG A 93 13.87 18.29 17.04
CA ARG A 93 14.18 16.87 16.89
C ARG A 93 14.71 16.36 18.25
N GLY A 94 13.95 15.50 18.93
CA GLY A 94 14.30 14.96 20.26
C GLY A 94 13.38 15.35 21.43
N ASP A 95 12.22 15.97 21.19
CA ASP A 95 11.24 16.24 22.25
C ASP A 95 10.43 14.96 22.60
N PRO A 96 10.51 14.44 23.84
CA PRO A 96 9.79 13.24 24.26
C PRO A 96 8.26 13.42 24.36
N TYR A 97 7.71 14.63 24.15
CA TYR A 97 6.27 14.91 24.28
C TYR A 97 5.49 14.99 22.96
N SER A 98 6.09 14.69 21.80
CA SER A 98 5.35 14.65 20.53
C SER A 98 4.57 13.33 20.29
N GLY A 99 4.46 12.48 21.31
CA GLY A 99 3.93 11.11 21.19
C GLY A 99 2.49 10.88 21.64
N ASN A 100 1.74 11.90 22.06
CA ASN A 100 0.36 11.73 22.55
C ASN A 100 -0.62 12.71 21.88
N LEU A 101 -0.85 12.50 20.59
CA LEU A 101 -2.10 12.88 19.95
C LEU A 101 -2.56 11.66 19.14
N VAL A 102 -3.17 10.72 19.88
CA VAL A 102 -4.25 9.87 19.36
C VAL A 102 -5.53 10.68 19.51
#